data_AF-A0A0D7NWF6-F1
#
_entry.id   AF-A0A0D7NWF6-F1
#
_cell.length_a   1.000
_cell.length_b   1.000
_cell.length_c   1.000
_cell.angle_alpha   90.00
_cell.angle_beta   90.00
_cell.angle_gamma   90.00
#
_symmetry.space_group_name_H-M   'P 1'
#
loop_
_entity.id
_entity.type
_entity.pdbx_description
1 polymer ?
#
loop_
_entity_poly.entity_id
_entity_poly.type
_entity_poly.pdbx_seq_one_letter_code
_entity_poly.pdbx_strand_id
1 'polypeptide(L)'
;MAYSEDHIALAAEYALGTLDADERAQVDTMMAVDKEFAAVVQAWEFRLGSLNQMVGSVEPRPIVWENIRAAIGLSAEPQAPLLLPESAPPPQVAPVEMRQVRVVDQVPVVDNDNDNIVDLASRVKRWRSLASVASAIAAALLVMFGLQIYQPDALPQAIRPKPRIQTVEVKVPAPALTPSAQYVALLQGQGGGPAFIMTIDGATRNFTVRKVGATAEPGKSFELWLISDKLPQPRSLGVIGTGDFTARPVLSSYASDVVDGATYAVTVEQAGGSPSGQPTSTPLFTGKLIETVPGAASAPR
;
A
#
# COMPACT_ATOMS: atom_id res chain seq x y z
N MET A 1 -14.32 -7.08 -17.84
CA MET A 1 -13.85 -8.47 -18.06
C MET A 1 -13.49 -9.09 -16.71
N ALA A 2 -13.46 -10.42 -16.55
CA ALA A 2 -12.98 -10.99 -15.29
C ALA A 2 -11.44 -10.91 -15.27
N TYR A 3 -10.88 -10.18 -14.30
CA TYR A 3 -9.43 -10.12 -14.09
C TYR A 3 -8.90 -11.48 -13.65
N SER A 4 -7.71 -11.85 -14.12
CA SER A 4 -7.04 -13.05 -13.62
C SER A 4 -6.62 -12.84 -12.16
N GLU A 5 -6.40 -13.94 -11.46
CA GLU A 5 -5.94 -13.94 -10.07
C GLU A 5 -4.64 -13.15 -9.89
N ASP A 6 -3.73 -13.23 -10.87
CA ASP A 6 -2.48 -12.46 -10.90
C ASP A 6 -2.72 -10.94 -10.91
N HIS A 7 -3.69 -10.46 -11.67
CA HIS A 7 -4.02 -9.03 -11.71
C HIS A 7 -4.63 -8.56 -10.39
N ILE A 8 -5.43 -9.40 -9.74
CA ILE A 8 -6.03 -9.09 -8.45
C ILE A 8 -4.96 -9.07 -7.36
N ALA A 9 -4.00 -9.99 -7.40
CA ALA A 9 -2.84 -10.01 -6.51
C ALA A 9 -1.96 -8.77 -6.71
N LEU A 10 -1.64 -8.44 -7.97
CA LEU A 10 -0.85 -7.26 -8.31
C LEU A 10 -1.51 -5.95 -7.81
N ALA A 11 -2.84 -5.85 -7.91
CA ALA A 11 -3.59 -4.71 -7.37
C ALA A 11 -3.52 -4.63 -5.83
N ALA A 12 -3.53 -5.77 -5.14
CA ALA A 12 -3.40 -5.82 -3.69
C ALA A 12 -1.97 -5.43 -3.24
N GLU A 13 -0.94 -5.92 -3.92
CA GLU A 13 0.46 -5.60 -3.64
C GLU A 13 0.77 -4.12 -3.89
N TYR A 14 0.20 -3.54 -4.96
CA TYR A 14 0.26 -2.11 -5.20
C TYR A 14 -0.34 -1.33 -4.02
N ALA A 15 -1.53 -1.72 -3.54
CA ALA A 15 -2.22 -1.07 -2.43
C ALA A 15 -1.51 -1.24 -1.08
N LEU A 16 -0.85 -2.37 -0.82
CA LEU A 16 0.04 -2.56 0.35
C LEU A 16 1.35 -1.77 0.21
N GLY A 17 1.72 -1.40 -1.01
CA GLY A 17 2.97 -0.72 -1.32
C GLY A 17 4.20 -1.61 -1.28
N THR A 18 4.05 -2.91 -1.54
CA THR A 18 5.14 -3.90 -1.53
C THR A 18 5.84 -4.08 -2.87
N LEU A 19 5.28 -3.51 -3.94
CA LEU A 19 5.87 -3.56 -5.28
C LEU A 19 7.16 -2.74 -5.37
N ASP A 20 8.07 -3.18 -6.24
CA ASP A 20 9.24 -2.39 -6.60
C ASP A 20 8.89 -1.19 -7.51
N ALA A 21 9.91 -0.39 -7.86
CA ALA A 21 9.70 0.83 -8.62
C ALA A 21 9.22 0.58 -10.06
N ASP A 22 9.68 -0.49 -10.70
CA ASP A 22 9.36 -0.80 -12.10
C ASP A 22 7.95 -1.41 -12.18
N GLU A 23 7.62 -2.32 -11.26
CA GLU A 23 6.28 -2.92 -11.14
C GLU A 23 5.22 -1.88 -10.79
N ARG A 24 5.54 -0.94 -9.89
CA ARG A 24 4.65 0.17 -9.56
C ARG A 24 4.36 1.05 -10.78
N ALA A 25 5.39 1.38 -11.57
CA ALA A 25 5.20 2.17 -12.80
C ALA A 25 4.36 1.44 -13.85
N GLN A 26 4.46 0.10 -13.91
CA GLN A 26 3.60 -0.72 -14.76
C GLN A 26 2.14 -0.62 -14.32
N VAL A 27 1.85 -0.76 -13.03
CA VAL A 27 0.48 -0.63 -12.48
C VAL A 27 -0.08 0.77 -12.71
N ASP A 28 0.71 1.82 -12.52
CA ASP A 28 0.30 3.21 -12.81
C ASP A 28 -0.10 3.39 -14.27
N THR A 29 0.68 2.82 -15.19
CA THR A 29 0.37 2.83 -16.62
C THR A 29 -0.91 2.04 -16.91
N MET A 30 -1.11 0.89 -16.27
CA MET A 30 -2.33 0.10 -16.40
C MET A 30 -3.55 0.86 -15.90
N MET A 31 -3.48 1.54 -14.75
CA MET A 31 -4.58 2.37 -14.22
C MET A 31 -4.89 3.59 -15.09
N ALA A 32 -3.88 4.13 -15.79
CA ALA A 32 -4.08 5.23 -16.73
C ALA A 32 -4.93 4.80 -17.94
N VAL A 33 -4.74 3.56 -18.40
CA VAL A 33 -5.41 3.00 -19.58
C VAL A 33 -6.72 2.29 -19.22
N ASP A 34 -6.75 1.55 -18.12
CA ASP A 34 -7.86 0.71 -17.68
C ASP A 34 -8.50 1.22 -16.38
N LYS A 35 -9.70 1.79 -16.53
CA LYS A 35 -10.50 2.31 -15.41
C LYS A 35 -11.14 1.21 -14.57
N GLU A 36 -11.44 0.06 -15.14
CA GLU A 36 -11.97 -1.08 -14.36
C GLU A 36 -10.87 -1.61 -13.43
N PHE A 37 -9.62 -1.69 -13.89
CA PHE A 37 -8.50 -2.13 -13.08
C PHE A 37 -8.17 -1.12 -11.96
N ALA A 38 -8.22 0.18 -12.27
CA ALA A 38 -8.10 1.23 -11.27
C ALA A 38 -9.15 1.11 -10.16
N ALA A 39 -10.38 0.69 -10.48
CA ALA A 39 -11.42 0.45 -9.48
C ALA A 39 -11.10 -0.76 -8.57
N VAL A 40 -10.44 -1.79 -9.09
CA VAL A 40 -9.97 -2.94 -8.30
C VAL A 40 -8.89 -2.49 -7.30
N VAL A 41 -7.93 -1.68 -7.74
CA VAL A 41 -6.90 -1.10 -6.86
C VAL A 41 -7.53 -0.23 -5.76
N GLN A 42 -8.44 0.67 -6.12
CA GLN A 42 -9.15 1.52 -5.15
C GLN A 42 -9.96 0.71 -4.13
N ALA A 43 -10.58 -0.39 -4.56
CA ALA A 43 -11.31 -1.28 -3.64
C ALA A 43 -10.36 -1.91 -2.60
N TRP A 44 -9.13 -2.26 -3.00
CA TRP A 44 -8.11 -2.74 -2.07
C TRP A 44 -7.61 -1.65 -1.13
N GLU A 45 -7.29 -0.46 -1.65
CA GLU A 45 -6.88 0.69 -0.83
C GLU A 45 -7.94 1.05 0.22
N PHE A 46 -9.22 1.03 -0.14
CA PHE A 46 -10.33 1.29 0.78
C PHE A 46 -10.42 0.22 1.89
N ARG A 47 -10.34 -1.06 1.51
CA ARG A 47 -10.37 -2.18 2.47
C ARG A 47 -9.23 -2.09 3.48
N LEU A 48 -8.02 -1.80 3.00
CA LEU A 48 -6.82 -1.71 3.84
C LEU A 48 -6.77 -0.41 4.65
N GLY A 49 -7.29 0.69 4.09
CA GLY A 49 -7.39 1.98 4.77
C GLY A 49 -8.21 1.91 6.07
N SER A 50 -9.19 1.01 6.14
CA SER A 50 -9.96 0.74 7.37
C SER A 50 -9.07 0.23 8.52
N LEU A 51 -8.01 -0.53 8.22
CA LEU A 51 -7.06 -1.03 9.23
C LEU A 51 -6.20 0.11 9.80
N ASN A 52 -5.90 1.14 8.99
CA ASN A 52 -5.13 2.29 9.46
C ASN A 52 -5.86 3.08 10.56
N GLN A 53 -7.20 3.02 10.60
CA GLN A 53 -8.00 3.61 11.68
C GLN A 53 -7.85 2.89 13.03
N MET A 54 -7.34 1.65 13.02
CA MET A 54 -7.08 0.88 14.24
C MET A 54 -5.71 1.20 14.85
N VAL A 55 -4.85 1.91 14.13
CA VAL A 55 -3.54 2.35 14.62
C VAL A 55 -3.71 3.67 15.36
N GLY A 56 -3.15 3.75 16.57
CA GLY A 56 -3.18 4.98 17.36
C GLY A 56 -2.39 6.10 16.69
N SER A 57 -2.85 7.34 16.84
CA SER A 57 -2.09 8.52 16.39
C SER A 57 -0.80 8.64 17.20
N VAL A 58 0.33 8.74 16.50
CA VAL A 58 1.64 9.02 17.10
C VAL A 58 2.00 10.45 16.71
N GLU A 59 2.19 11.31 17.69
CA GLU A 59 2.56 12.70 17.44
C GLU A 59 3.97 12.77 16.81
N PRO A 60 4.10 13.32 15.58
CA PRO A 60 5.39 13.49 14.96
C PRO A 60 6.25 14.50 15.75
N ARG A 61 7.58 14.38 15.64
CA ARG A 61 8.48 15.40 16.21
C ARG A 61 8.18 16.76 15.56
N PRO A 62 8.19 17.89 16.30
CA PRO A 62 7.84 19.22 15.77
C PRO A 62 8.61 19.63 14.50
N ILE A 63 9.89 19.26 14.42
CA ILE A 63 10.77 19.51 13.26
C ILE A 63 10.24 18.91 11.94
N VAL A 64 9.42 17.85 12.01
CA VAL A 64 8.89 17.17 10.82
C VAL A 64 8.02 18.13 10.00
N TRP A 65 7.23 18.96 10.66
CA TRP A 65 6.39 19.94 9.97
C TRP A 65 7.20 21.03 9.27
N GLU A 66 8.28 21.49 9.91
CA GLU A 66 9.19 22.49 9.33
C GLU A 66 9.94 21.92 8.11
N ASN A 67 10.41 20.68 8.19
CA ASN A 67 11.05 19.98 7.08
C ASN A 67 10.08 19.77 5.90
N ILE A 68 8.83 19.39 6.18
CA ILE A 68 7.79 19.23 5.15
C ILE A 68 7.55 20.57 4.46
N ARG A 69 7.36 21.66 5.24
CA ARG A 69 7.14 23.00 4.70
C ARG A 69 8.28 23.46 3.79
N ALA A 70 9.53 23.21 4.20
CA ALA A 70 10.70 23.54 3.41
C ALA A 70 10.76 22.70 2.11
N ALA A 71 10.48 21.39 2.19
CA ALA A 71 10.53 20.49 1.04
C ALA A 71 9.46 20.79 -0.02
N ILE A 72 8.28 21.25 0.40
CA ILE A 72 7.18 21.65 -0.51
C ILE A 72 7.25 23.12 -0.93
N GLY A 73 8.33 23.84 -0.58
CA GLY A 73 8.55 25.23 -0.98
C GLY A 73 7.62 26.24 -0.32
N LEU A 74 6.96 25.87 0.79
CA LEU A 74 6.10 26.76 1.59
C LEU A 74 6.90 27.54 2.66
N SER A 75 8.23 27.54 2.57
CA SER A 75 9.06 28.47 3.34
C SER A 75 8.55 29.88 3.08
N ALA A 76 8.27 30.62 4.15
CA ALA A 76 7.81 31.99 4.09
C ALA A 76 8.89 32.89 3.46
N GLU A 77 9.04 32.86 2.15
CA GLU A 77 9.27 34.13 1.47
C GLU A 77 8.03 34.97 1.76
N PRO A 78 8.18 36.21 2.28
CA PRO A 78 7.04 37.09 2.42
C PRO A 78 6.41 37.18 1.04
N GLN A 79 5.19 36.62 0.90
CA GLN A 79 4.37 36.81 -0.26
C GLN A 79 4.30 38.32 -0.46
N ALA A 80 5.05 38.81 -1.46
CA ALA A 80 4.97 40.20 -1.86
C ALA A 80 3.48 40.46 -2.11
N PRO A 81 2.91 41.54 -1.56
CA PRO A 81 1.53 41.90 -1.84
C PRO A 81 1.34 41.81 -3.35
N LEU A 82 0.25 41.17 -3.80
CA LEU A 82 -0.15 41.21 -5.20
C LEU A 82 -0.42 42.68 -5.56
N LEU A 83 0.62 43.41 -5.92
CA LEU A 83 0.51 44.71 -6.55
C LEU A 83 -0.03 44.41 -7.94
N LEU A 84 -1.30 44.75 -8.15
CA LEU A 84 -1.86 44.91 -9.49
C LEU A 84 -0.84 45.73 -10.29
N PRO A 85 -0.48 45.32 -11.53
CA PRO A 85 0.53 46.04 -12.29
C PRO A 85 0.07 47.48 -12.49
N GLU A 86 0.69 48.41 -11.76
CA GLU A 86 0.64 49.83 -12.06
C GLU A 86 1.29 50.00 -13.44
N SER A 87 0.53 50.59 -14.36
CA SER A 87 0.91 50.85 -15.74
C SER A 87 2.36 51.36 -15.86
N ALA A 88 3.19 50.64 -16.61
CA ALA A 88 4.58 51.01 -16.85
C ALA A 88 4.69 52.45 -17.41
N PRO A 89 5.63 53.28 -16.91
CA PRO A 89 5.99 54.53 -17.59
C PRO A 89 6.68 54.23 -18.94
N PRO A 90 6.56 55.11 -19.94
CA PRO A 90 7.10 54.89 -21.28
C PRO A 90 8.64 54.78 -21.31
N PRO A 91 9.20 54.08 -22.30
CA PRO A 91 10.61 53.71 -22.33
C PRO A 91 11.52 54.92 -22.55
N GLN A 92 12.54 55.06 -21.70
CA GLN A 92 13.68 55.95 -21.95
C GLN A 92 14.65 55.29 -22.93
N VAL A 93 14.97 56.02 -23.99
CA VAL A 93 15.81 55.62 -25.12
C VAL A 93 17.27 55.68 -24.71
N ALA A 94 17.99 54.55 -24.74
CA ALA A 94 19.45 54.52 -24.73
C ALA A 94 19.97 54.31 -26.17
N PRO A 95 21.10 54.94 -26.58
CA PRO A 95 21.44 55.08 -27.99
C PRO A 95 21.87 53.78 -28.66
N VAL A 96 21.33 53.58 -29.86
CA VAL A 96 21.73 52.58 -30.84
C VAL A 96 23.05 53.02 -31.47
N GLU A 97 24.12 52.24 -31.27
CA GLU A 97 25.36 52.44 -32.02
C GLU A 97 25.21 51.79 -33.41
N MET A 98 25.00 52.65 -34.40
CA MET A 98 24.90 52.28 -35.81
C MET A 98 26.29 52.02 -36.40
N ARG A 99 26.40 50.85 -37.07
CA ARG A 99 26.87 50.62 -38.45
C ARG A 99 27.95 51.59 -38.99
N GLN A 100 29.04 51.11 -39.62
CA GLN A 100 29.19 50.88 -41.08
C GLN A 100 30.70 51.10 -41.36
N VAL A 101 31.44 50.55 -42.33
CA VAL A 101 31.26 50.49 -43.79
C VAL A 101 32.34 49.53 -44.34
N ARG A 102 32.00 48.78 -45.38
CA ARG A 102 32.88 48.00 -46.27
C ARG A 102 33.34 48.89 -47.43
N VAL A 103 34.59 48.80 -47.90
CA VAL A 103 35.02 48.90 -49.33
C VAL A 103 36.47 48.33 -49.45
N VAL A 104 36.69 47.18 -50.12
CA VAL A 104 37.24 46.95 -51.50
C VAL A 104 38.66 47.57 -51.68
N ASP A 105 39.74 46.85 -52.05
CA ASP A 105 39.96 46.26 -53.38
C ASP A 105 41.25 45.42 -53.49
N GLN A 106 41.35 44.71 -54.61
CA GLN A 106 42.49 44.02 -55.25
C GLN A 106 42.79 42.54 -54.94
N VAL A 107 42.40 41.72 -55.92
CA VAL A 107 42.98 40.41 -56.30
C VAL A 107 44.23 40.65 -57.14
N PRO A 108 45.29 39.83 -57.00
CA PRO A 108 45.79 39.18 -58.21
C PRO A 108 46.22 37.70 -58.03
N VAL A 109 45.84 36.95 -59.07
CA VAL A 109 46.61 35.94 -59.80
C VAL A 109 46.97 34.62 -59.09
N VAL A 110 46.36 33.58 -59.66
CA VAL A 110 46.56 32.15 -59.45
C VAL A 110 47.82 31.71 -60.19
N ASP A 111 48.69 30.93 -59.53
CA ASP A 111 49.61 30.03 -60.22
C ASP A 111 49.32 28.58 -59.79
N ASN A 112 49.31 27.69 -60.77
CA ASN A 112 48.83 26.32 -60.65
C ASN A 112 49.96 25.39 -60.21
N ASP A 113 49.91 24.89 -58.98
CA ASP A 113 50.83 23.86 -58.52
C ASP A 113 50.14 22.48 -58.53
N ASN A 114 50.42 21.73 -59.60
CA ASN A 114 49.85 20.42 -59.93
C ASN A 114 50.32 19.26 -59.02
N ASP A 115 51.08 19.55 -57.96
CA ASP A 115 51.63 18.53 -57.06
C ASP A 115 50.61 17.96 -56.05
N ASN A 116 49.49 18.65 -55.82
CA ASN A 116 48.48 18.21 -54.85
C ASN A 116 47.54 17.07 -55.32
N ILE A 117 47.49 16.77 -56.62
CA ILE A 117 46.54 15.77 -57.14
C ILE A 117 47.11 14.35 -57.08
N VAL A 118 48.45 14.20 -57.12
CA VAL A 118 49.10 12.89 -57.10
C VAL A 118 49.08 12.27 -55.69
N ASP A 119 49.07 13.10 -54.64
CA ASP A 119 49.07 12.64 -53.24
C ASP A 119 47.68 12.20 -52.74
N LEU A 120 46.60 12.72 -53.32
CA LEU A 120 45.23 12.29 -52.97
C LEU A 120 44.87 10.93 -53.58
N ALA A 121 45.31 10.65 -54.82
CA ALA A 121 44.97 9.42 -55.53
C ALA A 121 45.58 8.16 -54.85
N SER A 122 46.74 8.29 -54.22
CA SER A 122 47.42 7.17 -53.54
C SER A 122 46.86 6.87 -52.14
N ARG A 123 46.20 7.85 -51.49
CA ARG A 123 45.56 7.71 -50.16
C ARG A 123 44.17 7.07 -50.23
N VAL A 124 43.37 7.38 -51.25
CA VAL A 124 42.00 6.84 -51.42
C VAL A 124 42.00 5.33 -51.67
N LYS A 125 43.03 4.80 -52.35
CA LYS A 125 43.15 3.35 -52.65
C LYS A 125 43.47 2.52 -51.40
N ARG A 126 44.21 3.08 -50.43
CA ARG A 126 44.53 2.42 -49.15
C ARG A 126 43.35 2.47 -48.17
N TRP A 127 42.60 3.57 -48.14
CA TRP A 127 41.38 3.67 -47.31
C TRP A 127 40.25 2.73 -47.75
N ARG A 128 40.12 2.48 -49.06
CA ARG A 128 39.18 1.45 -49.58
C ARG A 128 39.53 0.02 -49.15
N SER A 129 40.81 -0.28 -48.95
CA SER A 129 41.27 -1.59 -48.47
C SER A 129 41.06 -1.78 -46.96
N LEU A 130 41.13 -0.72 -46.16
CA LEU A 130 40.90 -0.77 -44.72
C LEU A 130 39.41 -0.84 -44.36
N ALA A 131 38.57 -0.09 -45.07
CA ALA A 131 37.12 -0.11 -44.84
C ALA A 131 36.48 -1.48 -45.19
N SER A 132 37.01 -2.19 -46.18
CA SER A 132 36.51 -3.51 -46.58
C SER A 132 36.82 -4.61 -45.56
N VAL A 133 38.00 -4.58 -44.92
CA VAL A 133 38.36 -5.55 -43.86
C VAL A 133 37.52 -5.31 -42.60
N ALA A 134 37.30 -4.06 -42.20
CA ALA A 134 36.49 -3.72 -41.03
C ALA A 134 35.02 -4.15 -41.19
N SER A 135 34.45 -3.99 -42.39
CA SER A 135 33.06 -4.39 -42.67
C SER A 135 32.87 -5.91 -42.64
N ALA A 136 33.86 -6.70 -43.11
CA ALA A 136 33.81 -8.16 -43.02
C ALA A 136 33.84 -8.67 -41.56
N ILE A 137 34.62 -8.02 -40.69
CA ILE A 137 34.69 -8.36 -39.26
C ILE A 137 33.37 -8.01 -38.56
N ALA A 138 32.78 -6.84 -38.85
CA ALA A 138 31.50 -6.44 -38.27
C ALA A 138 30.35 -7.37 -38.68
N ALA A 139 30.32 -7.81 -39.95
CA ALA A 139 29.34 -8.78 -40.42
C ALA A 139 29.50 -10.14 -39.72
N ALA A 140 30.74 -10.61 -39.53
CA ALA A 140 31.02 -11.85 -38.79
C ALA A 140 30.60 -11.76 -37.32
N LEU A 141 30.83 -10.62 -36.66
CA LEU A 141 30.41 -10.39 -35.27
C LEU A 141 28.88 -10.33 -35.14
N LEU A 142 28.17 -9.70 -36.07
CA LEU A 142 26.69 -9.69 -36.07
C LEU A 142 26.09 -11.08 -36.26
N VAL A 143 26.66 -11.88 -37.16
CA VAL A 143 26.25 -13.28 -37.35
C VAL A 143 26.54 -14.09 -36.08
N MET A 144 27.70 -13.92 -35.47
CA MET A 144 28.08 -14.61 -34.22
C MET A 144 27.15 -14.21 -33.05
N PHE A 145 26.83 -12.93 -32.91
CA PHE A 145 25.94 -12.43 -31.86
C PHE A 145 24.49 -12.88 -32.09
N GLY A 146 24.03 -12.90 -33.35
CA GLY A 146 22.73 -13.46 -33.72
C GLY A 146 22.62 -14.96 -33.40
N LEU A 147 23.65 -15.74 -33.72
CA LEU A 147 23.75 -17.16 -33.32
C LEU A 147 23.73 -17.32 -31.79
N GLN A 148 24.40 -16.44 -31.05
CA GLN A 148 24.43 -16.48 -29.59
C GLN A 148 23.05 -16.19 -28.95
N ILE A 149 22.23 -15.34 -29.56
CA ILE A 149 20.89 -14.98 -29.06
C ILE A 149 19.84 -16.03 -29.45
N TYR A 150 19.88 -16.54 -30.69
CA TYR A 150 18.79 -17.36 -31.24
C TYR A 150 19.08 -18.87 -31.28
N GLN A 151 20.36 -19.29 -31.32
CA GLN A 151 20.75 -20.71 -31.38
C GLN A 151 21.98 -20.99 -30.49
N PRO A 152 21.86 -20.84 -29.15
CA PRO A 152 22.98 -21.01 -28.22
C PRO A 152 23.61 -22.41 -28.23
N ASP A 153 22.89 -23.42 -28.73
CA ASP A 153 23.36 -24.80 -28.84
C ASP A 153 24.25 -25.09 -30.06
N ALA A 154 24.39 -24.16 -30.99
CA ALA A 154 25.29 -24.30 -32.14
C ALA A 154 26.76 -23.99 -31.80
N LEU A 155 27.05 -23.45 -30.61
CA LEU A 155 28.40 -23.07 -30.19
C LEU A 155 29.24 -24.27 -29.68
N PRO A 156 30.53 -24.37 -30.08
CA PRO A 156 31.47 -25.35 -29.53
C PRO A 156 31.55 -25.25 -28.01
N GLN A 157 31.63 -26.40 -27.33
CA GLN A 157 31.52 -26.51 -25.87
C GLN A 157 32.52 -25.61 -25.10
N ALA A 158 33.65 -25.24 -25.70
CA ALA A 158 34.68 -24.38 -25.08
C ALA A 158 34.24 -22.93 -24.82
N ILE A 159 33.21 -22.42 -25.52
CA ILE A 159 32.81 -20.99 -25.49
C ILE A 159 31.41 -20.81 -24.90
N ARG A 160 30.78 -21.88 -24.38
CA ARG A 160 29.47 -21.78 -23.76
C ARG A 160 29.58 -21.12 -22.37
N PRO A 161 28.81 -20.07 -22.08
CA PRO A 161 28.71 -19.54 -20.72
C PRO A 161 28.09 -20.61 -19.82
N LYS A 162 28.77 -20.96 -18.72
CA LYS A 162 28.27 -21.95 -17.75
C LYS A 162 27.02 -21.40 -17.05
N PRO A 163 25.89 -22.11 -17.03
CA PRO A 163 24.70 -21.67 -16.32
C PRO A 163 25.00 -21.52 -14.82
N ARG A 164 24.85 -20.30 -14.29
CA ARG A 164 24.90 -20.04 -12.85
C ARG A 164 23.54 -20.40 -12.26
N ILE A 165 23.48 -21.53 -11.57
CA ILE A 165 22.32 -21.90 -10.76
C ILE A 165 22.29 -20.93 -9.58
N GLN A 166 21.37 -19.97 -9.61
CA GLN A 166 21.02 -19.18 -8.43
C GLN A 166 19.93 -19.94 -7.69
N THR A 167 20.26 -20.49 -6.52
CA THR A 167 19.27 -21.10 -5.64
C THR A 167 18.45 -19.97 -5.03
N VAL A 168 17.27 -19.70 -5.59
CA VAL A 168 16.30 -18.79 -4.95
C VAL A 168 15.71 -19.55 -3.77
N GLU A 169 16.04 -19.12 -2.56
CA GLU A 169 15.41 -19.62 -1.35
C GLU A 169 13.96 -19.11 -1.33
N VAL A 170 13.04 -19.95 -1.83
CA VAL A 170 11.60 -19.69 -1.75
C VAL A 170 11.24 -19.71 -0.27
N LYS A 171 11.09 -18.51 0.32
CA LYS A 171 10.49 -18.32 1.64
C LYS A 171 9.07 -18.88 1.57
N VAL A 172 8.89 -20.11 2.06
CA VAL A 172 7.57 -20.74 2.15
C VAL A 172 6.66 -19.77 2.92
N PRO A 173 5.47 -19.40 2.39
CA PRO A 173 4.56 -18.51 3.06
C PRO A 173 4.25 -19.06 4.46
N ALA A 174 4.11 -18.15 5.43
CA ALA A 174 3.78 -18.50 6.80
C ALA A 174 2.59 -19.48 6.82
N PRO A 175 2.61 -20.54 7.66
CA PRO A 175 1.52 -21.49 7.72
C PRO A 175 0.19 -20.76 7.92
N ALA A 176 -0.81 -21.12 7.10
CA ALA A 176 -2.14 -20.54 7.17
C ALA A 176 -2.64 -20.57 8.62
N LEU A 177 -3.14 -19.42 9.11
CA LEU A 177 -3.76 -19.32 10.43
C LEU A 177 -4.81 -20.40 10.53
N THR A 178 -4.60 -21.36 11.42
CA THR A 178 -5.59 -22.40 11.72
C THR A 178 -6.90 -21.71 12.07
N PRO A 179 -8.02 -21.98 11.38
CA PRO A 179 -9.28 -21.29 11.67
C PRO A 179 -9.68 -21.55 13.12
N SER A 180 -9.76 -20.48 13.90
CA SER A 180 -10.26 -20.47 15.26
C SER A 180 -11.78 -20.51 15.23
N ALA A 181 -12.38 -21.20 16.19
CA ALA A 181 -13.84 -21.18 16.33
C ALA A 181 -14.31 -19.74 16.51
N GLN A 182 -15.41 -19.36 15.85
CA GLN A 182 -16.03 -18.04 16.05
C GLN A 182 -17.39 -18.23 16.67
N TYR A 183 -17.67 -17.38 17.66
CA TYR A 183 -18.92 -17.43 18.39
C TYR A 183 -19.64 -16.10 18.37
N VAL A 184 -20.96 -16.14 18.33
CA VAL A 184 -21.83 -14.96 18.33
C VAL A 184 -22.95 -15.15 19.33
N ALA A 185 -23.23 -14.11 20.13
CA ALA A 185 -24.40 -14.03 20.98
C ALA A 185 -25.24 -12.81 20.60
N LEU A 186 -26.54 -13.05 20.33
CA LEU A 186 -27.51 -11.99 20.11
C LEU A 186 -28.19 -11.67 21.44
N LEU A 187 -27.97 -10.46 21.95
CA LEU A 187 -28.52 -10.02 23.22
C LEU A 187 -29.84 -9.28 22.94
N GLN A 188 -30.95 -9.93 23.28
CA GLN A 188 -32.30 -9.45 23.00
C GLN A 188 -33.02 -9.04 24.28
N GLY A 189 -33.87 -8.02 24.16
CA GLY A 189 -34.76 -7.58 25.25
C GLY A 189 -36.12 -8.25 25.16
N GLN A 190 -37.01 -7.94 26.10
CA GLN A 190 -38.37 -8.52 26.13
C GLN A 190 -39.19 -8.23 24.85
N GLY A 191 -38.87 -7.16 24.12
CA GLY A 191 -39.50 -6.83 22.84
C GLY A 191 -38.99 -7.62 21.62
N GLY A 192 -38.09 -8.58 21.81
CA GLY A 192 -37.58 -9.47 20.75
C GLY A 192 -36.57 -8.85 19.77
N GLY A 193 -36.40 -7.53 19.76
CA GLY A 193 -35.40 -6.86 18.94
C GLY A 193 -33.95 -7.07 19.45
N PRO A 194 -32.96 -7.18 18.54
CA PRO A 194 -31.55 -7.27 18.94
C PRO A 194 -31.05 -5.94 19.48
N ALA A 195 -30.64 -5.92 20.74
CA ALA A 195 -30.11 -4.74 21.39
C ALA A 195 -28.59 -4.65 21.23
N PHE A 196 -27.91 -5.80 21.38
CA PHE A 196 -26.47 -5.92 21.21
C PHE A 196 -26.10 -7.21 20.47
N ILE A 197 -24.98 -7.18 19.76
CA ILE A 197 -24.34 -8.36 19.15
C ILE A 197 -22.98 -8.52 19.80
N MET A 198 -22.71 -9.67 20.38
CA MET A 198 -21.41 -10.02 20.94
C MET A 198 -20.75 -11.06 20.05
N THR A 199 -19.46 -10.88 19.77
CA THR A 199 -18.62 -11.82 19.02
C THR A 199 -17.45 -12.24 19.90
N ILE A 200 -17.05 -13.50 19.83
CA ILE A 200 -15.91 -14.05 20.58
C ILE A 200 -15.04 -14.85 19.62
N ASP A 201 -13.75 -14.53 19.59
CA ASP A 201 -12.75 -15.34 18.91
C ASP A 201 -12.33 -16.51 19.82
N GLY A 202 -12.48 -17.75 19.33
CA GLY A 202 -12.26 -18.97 20.10
C GLY A 202 -10.79 -19.26 20.43
N ALA A 203 -9.83 -18.65 19.71
CA ALA A 203 -8.40 -18.83 20.01
C ALA A 203 -7.92 -17.86 21.10
N THR A 204 -8.23 -16.58 20.94
CA THR A 204 -7.77 -15.50 21.82
C THR A 204 -8.71 -15.25 22.99
N ARG A 205 -9.97 -15.68 22.89
CA ARG A 205 -11.07 -15.31 23.81
C ARG A 205 -11.24 -13.80 23.96
N ASN A 206 -10.88 -13.05 22.91
CA ASN A 206 -11.25 -11.66 22.80
C ASN A 206 -12.71 -11.58 22.40
N PHE A 207 -13.46 -10.75 23.11
CA PHE A 207 -14.83 -10.46 22.72
C PHE A 207 -14.97 -9.02 22.26
N THR A 208 -15.88 -8.81 21.31
CA THR A 208 -16.34 -7.49 20.89
C THR A 208 -17.86 -7.43 21.02
N VAL A 209 -18.36 -6.37 21.65
CA VAL A 209 -19.79 -6.08 21.73
C VAL A 209 -20.10 -4.89 20.84
N ARG A 210 -21.12 -5.05 19.99
CA ARG A 210 -21.70 -3.99 19.18
C ARG A 210 -23.09 -3.62 19.68
N LYS A 211 -23.35 -2.33 19.85
CA LYS A 211 -24.68 -1.79 20.15
C LYS A 211 -25.48 -1.63 18.86
N VAL A 212 -26.71 -2.16 18.81
CA VAL A 212 -27.54 -2.17 17.58
C VAL A 212 -28.86 -1.43 17.77
N GLY A 213 -29.55 -1.69 18.88
CA GLY A 213 -30.90 -1.15 19.11
C GLY A 213 -31.17 -0.65 20.53
N ALA A 214 -30.17 -0.71 21.42
CA ALA A 214 -30.32 -0.17 22.77
C ALA A 214 -30.22 1.36 22.76
N THR A 215 -31.03 2.06 23.55
CA THR A 215 -30.88 3.52 23.76
C THR A 215 -30.15 3.77 25.06
N ALA A 216 -29.09 4.57 25.04
CA ALA A 216 -28.37 4.91 26.27
C ALA A 216 -29.11 6.01 27.02
N GLU A 217 -29.28 5.84 28.33
CA GLU A 217 -29.86 6.86 29.20
C GLU A 217 -28.77 7.80 29.73
N PRO A 218 -29.02 9.13 29.81
CA PRO A 218 -28.07 10.07 30.39
C PRO A 218 -27.70 9.70 31.83
N GLY A 219 -26.41 9.68 32.14
CA GLY A 219 -25.91 9.34 33.48
C GLY A 219 -26.00 7.84 33.84
N LYS A 220 -26.31 6.98 32.87
CA LYS A 220 -26.31 5.53 33.00
C LYS A 220 -25.29 4.89 32.09
N SER A 221 -24.93 3.65 32.38
CA SER A 221 -23.98 2.87 31.60
C SER A 221 -24.50 1.46 31.41
N PHE A 222 -24.30 0.90 30.24
CA PHE A 222 -24.57 -0.52 30.03
C PHE A 222 -23.39 -1.34 30.53
N GLU A 223 -23.66 -2.42 31.25
CA GLU A 223 -22.62 -3.34 31.70
C GLU A 223 -22.92 -4.76 31.23
N LEU A 224 -21.89 -5.43 30.72
CA LEU A 224 -21.98 -6.81 30.27
C LEU A 224 -21.59 -7.76 31.39
N TRP A 225 -22.35 -8.84 31.54
CA TRP A 225 -22.17 -9.86 32.55
C TRP A 225 -22.07 -11.25 31.94
N LEU A 226 -21.22 -12.08 32.55
CA LEU A 226 -21.12 -13.52 32.33
C LEU A 226 -21.88 -14.23 33.46
N ILE A 227 -22.92 -15.00 33.10
CA ILE A 227 -23.73 -15.77 34.03
C ILE A 227 -23.62 -17.26 33.67
N SER A 228 -23.15 -18.08 34.60
CA SER A 228 -23.05 -19.54 34.45
C SER A 228 -23.33 -20.20 35.79
N ASP A 229 -23.89 -21.40 35.74
CA ASP A 229 -24.07 -22.32 36.86
C ASP A 229 -22.74 -22.74 37.52
N LYS A 230 -21.63 -22.67 36.78
CA LYS A 230 -20.27 -22.95 37.27
C LYS A 230 -19.65 -21.77 38.01
N LEU A 231 -20.32 -20.61 38.04
CA LEU A 231 -19.87 -19.43 38.75
C LEU A 231 -20.80 -19.15 39.95
N PRO A 232 -20.25 -18.82 41.14
CA PRO A 232 -21.06 -18.58 42.33
C PRO A 232 -21.93 -17.31 42.23
N GLN A 233 -21.51 -16.35 41.40
CA GLN A 233 -22.22 -15.10 41.15
C GLN A 233 -21.90 -14.58 39.74
N PRO A 234 -22.76 -13.74 39.14
CA PRO A 234 -22.48 -13.08 37.87
C PRO A 234 -21.13 -12.36 37.89
N ARG A 235 -20.40 -12.43 36.78
CA ARG A 235 -19.10 -11.76 36.64
C ARG A 235 -19.20 -10.62 35.63
N SER A 236 -18.80 -9.42 36.06
CA SER A 236 -18.71 -8.28 35.14
C SER A 236 -17.63 -8.54 34.09
N LEU A 237 -18.00 -8.34 32.83
CA LEU A 237 -17.09 -8.26 31.69
C LEU A 237 -16.76 -6.79 31.35
N GLY A 238 -17.34 -5.85 32.08
CA GLY A 238 -17.09 -4.43 32.02
C GLY A 238 -18.19 -3.63 31.35
N VAL A 239 -18.07 -2.31 31.50
CA VAL A 239 -18.96 -1.32 30.90
C VAL A 239 -18.79 -1.29 29.38
N ILE A 240 -19.92 -1.34 28.67
CA ILE A 240 -20.02 -1.11 27.24
C ILE A 240 -19.91 0.39 27.00
N GLY A 241 -18.92 0.79 26.20
CA GLY A 241 -18.64 2.18 25.89
C GLY A 241 -19.77 2.88 25.15
N THR A 242 -19.63 4.19 24.97
CA THR A 242 -20.57 5.03 24.22
C THR A 242 -20.45 4.86 22.71
N GLY A 243 -19.31 4.35 22.22
CA GLY A 243 -19.11 4.04 20.80
C GLY A 243 -19.85 2.76 20.38
N ASP A 244 -19.86 2.51 19.07
CA ASP A 244 -20.58 1.37 18.52
C ASP A 244 -19.97 0.03 18.94
N PHE A 245 -18.67 -0.01 19.26
CA PHE A 245 -17.92 -1.22 19.58
C PHE A 245 -17.18 -1.09 20.92
N THR A 246 -17.16 -2.19 21.68
CA THR A 246 -16.31 -2.35 22.88
C THR A 246 -15.62 -3.71 22.82
N ALA A 247 -14.28 -3.74 22.83
CA ALA A 247 -13.49 -4.97 22.82
C ALA A 247 -12.65 -5.08 24.09
N ARG A 248 -12.64 -6.27 24.72
CA ARG A 248 -11.82 -6.52 25.93
C ARG A 248 -11.33 -7.99 26.01
N PRO A 249 -10.12 -8.24 26.54
CA PRO A 249 -9.55 -9.59 26.66
C PRO A 249 -9.92 -10.31 27.99
N VAL A 250 -11.09 -10.03 28.58
CA VAL A 250 -11.42 -10.52 29.94
C VAL A 250 -11.76 -12.01 29.97
N LEU A 251 -12.32 -12.55 28.89
CA LEU A 251 -12.80 -13.93 28.84
C LEU A 251 -11.68 -14.97 28.80
N SER A 252 -10.45 -14.56 28.49
CA SER A 252 -9.26 -15.43 28.49
C SER A 252 -8.96 -16.08 29.85
N SER A 253 -9.45 -15.48 30.94
CA SER A 253 -9.29 -15.97 32.31
C SER A 253 -10.27 -17.09 32.71
N TYR A 254 -11.32 -17.34 31.92
CA TYR A 254 -12.34 -18.35 32.21
C TYR A 254 -12.12 -19.63 31.41
N ALA A 255 -12.52 -20.77 31.97
CA ALA A 255 -12.51 -22.05 31.26
C ALA A 255 -13.50 -22.04 30.08
N SER A 256 -13.19 -22.74 28.99
CA SER A 256 -13.99 -22.71 27.75
C SER A 256 -15.42 -23.18 27.98
N ASP A 257 -15.60 -24.24 28.75
CA ASP A 257 -16.89 -24.81 29.11
C ASP A 257 -17.76 -23.90 30.00
N VAL A 258 -17.18 -22.86 30.61
CA VAL A 258 -17.91 -21.79 31.30
C VAL A 258 -18.37 -20.75 30.29
N VAL A 259 -17.49 -20.35 29.37
CA VAL A 259 -17.76 -19.34 28.33
C VAL A 259 -18.84 -19.85 27.36
N ASP A 260 -18.68 -21.07 26.87
CA ASP A 260 -19.55 -21.68 25.85
C ASP A 260 -20.95 -21.97 26.40
N GLY A 261 -21.04 -22.34 27.68
CA GLY A 261 -22.29 -22.62 28.38
C GLY A 261 -22.96 -21.41 29.03
N ALA A 262 -22.31 -20.25 29.03
CA ALA A 262 -22.81 -19.07 29.74
C ALA A 262 -24.02 -18.43 29.06
N THR A 263 -24.81 -17.75 29.90
CA THR A 263 -25.75 -16.72 29.46
C THR A 263 -25.08 -15.36 29.62
N TYR A 264 -25.04 -14.60 28.55
CA TYR A 264 -24.58 -13.22 28.57
C TYR A 264 -25.75 -12.30 28.84
N ALA A 265 -25.53 -11.32 29.70
CA ALA A 265 -26.57 -10.40 30.13
C ALA A 265 -26.06 -8.96 30.11
N VAL A 266 -26.91 -8.02 29.71
CA VAL A 266 -26.64 -6.59 29.80
C VAL A 266 -27.65 -5.93 30.73
N THR A 267 -27.13 -5.15 31.67
CA THR A 267 -27.91 -4.38 32.64
C THR A 267 -27.69 -2.88 32.41
N VAL A 268 -28.60 -2.06 32.96
CA VAL A 268 -28.44 -0.61 33.02
C VAL A 268 -27.97 -0.25 34.41
N GLU A 269 -26.74 0.23 34.50
CA GLU A 269 -26.05 0.58 35.73
C GLU A 269 -25.93 2.10 35.84
N GLN A 270 -25.53 2.58 37.02
CA GLN A 270 -25.11 3.97 37.19
C GLN A 270 -23.89 4.31 36.32
N ALA A 271 -23.59 5.60 36.17
CA ALA A 271 -22.42 6.05 35.43
C ALA A 271 -21.15 5.33 35.90
N GLY A 272 -20.47 4.67 34.97
CA GLY A 272 -19.25 3.90 35.27
C GLY A 272 -19.47 2.44 35.65
N GLY A 273 -20.71 1.94 35.69
CA GLY A 273 -21.04 0.54 35.97
C GLY A 273 -21.39 0.27 37.44
N SER A 274 -21.45 -1.01 37.79
CA SER A 274 -21.73 -1.48 39.14
C SER A 274 -20.52 -1.28 40.08
N PRO A 275 -20.68 -0.56 41.21
CA PRO A 275 -19.60 -0.36 42.18
C PRO A 275 -19.25 -1.63 42.96
N SER A 276 -20.19 -2.56 43.10
CA SER A 276 -20.03 -3.77 43.91
C SER A 276 -19.53 -4.97 43.10
N GLY A 277 -19.43 -4.85 41.77
CA GLY A 277 -19.15 -5.97 40.88
C GLY A 277 -20.29 -7.00 40.83
N GLN A 278 -21.50 -6.61 41.24
CA GLN A 278 -22.74 -7.39 41.09
C GLN A 278 -23.79 -6.53 40.36
N PRO A 279 -24.67 -7.11 39.52
CA PRO A 279 -25.73 -6.35 38.86
C PRO A 279 -26.56 -5.53 39.86
N THR A 280 -26.68 -4.21 39.65
CA THR A 280 -27.55 -3.38 40.51
C THR A 280 -28.98 -3.32 39.99
N SER A 281 -29.18 -3.65 38.71
CA SER A 281 -30.49 -3.75 38.06
C SER A 281 -30.73 -5.13 37.47
N THR A 282 -31.99 -5.41 37.13
CA THR A 282 -32.36 -6.65 36.45
C THR A 282 -31.79 -6.67 35.02
N PRO A 283 -31.33 -7.84 34.53
CA PRO A 283 -30.91 -7.97 33.15
C PRO A 283 -32.01 -7.55 32.17
N LEU A 284 -31.71 -6.56 31.32
CA LEU A 284 -32.66 -6.09 30.30
C LEU A 284 -32.48 -6.84 28.99
N PHE A 285 -31.25 -7.26 28.69
CA PHE A 285 -30.93 -7.96 27.45
C PHE A 285 -30.15 -9.22 27.78
N THR A 286 -30.52 -10.35 27.19
CA THR A 286 -29.85 -11.63 27.43
C THR A 286 -29.69 -12.41 26.13
N GLY A 287 -28.70 -13.30 26.10
CA GLY A 287 -28.39 -14.13 24.94
C GLY A 287 -27.43 -15.26 25.30
N LYS A 288 -27.53 -16.36 24.54
CA LYS A 288 -26.57 -17.46 24.61
C LYS A 288 -25.59 -17.38 23.46
N LEU A 289 -24.42 -17.96 23.69
CA LEU A 289 -23.40 -18.09 22.67
C LEU A 289 -23.80 -19.14 21.65
N ILE A 290 -23.57 -18.85 20.37
CA ILE A 290 -23.80 -19.75 19.26
C ILE A 290 -22.49 -19.82 18.47
N GLU A 291 -22.01 -21.04 18.21
CA GLU A 291 -20.87 -21.26 17.31
C GLU A 291 -21.30 -20.99 15.87
N THR A 292 -20.63 -20.05 15.20
CA THR A 292 -20.92 -19.68 13.82
C THR A 292 -19.87 -20.20 12.84
N VAL A 293 -18.63 -20.40 13.32
CA VAL A 293 -17.55 -21.03 12.54
C VAL A 293 -16.90 -22.08 13.43
N PRO A 294 -16.88 -23.36 13.02
CA PRO A 294 -16.16 -24.39 13.74
C PRO A 294 -14.65 -24.13 13.74
N GLY A 295 -14.01 -24.34 14.89
CA GLY A 295 -12.55 -24.43 14.94
C GLY A 295 -12.04 -25.64 14.16
N ALA A 296 -10.82 -25.57 13.63
CA ALA A 296 -10.20 -26.74 13.00
C ALA A 296 -10.21 -27.92 13.98
N ALA A 297 -10.94 -28.99 13.64
CA ALA A 297 -10.99 -30.20 14.44
C ALA A 297 -9.56 -30.73 14.62
N SER A 298 -9.12 -30.89 15.86
CA SER A 298 -7.86 -31.58 16.15
C SER A 298 -7.99 -32.99 15.59
N ALA A 299 -7.18 -33.34 14.59
CA ALA A 299 -7.16 -34.68 14.03
C ALA A 299 -6.98 -35.71 15.17
N PRO A 300 -7.76 -36.80 15.20
CA PRO A 300 -7.58 -37.83 16.21
C PRO A 300 -6.15 -38.39 16.09
N ARG A 301 -5.44 -38.43 17.22
CA ARG A 301 -4.13 -39.08 17.35
C ARG A 301 -4.23 -40.59 17.22
#